data_AF-A0A955H176-F1
#
_entry.id   AF-A0A955H176-F1
#
_cell.length_a   1.000
_cell.length_b   1.000
_cell.length_c   1.000
_cell.angle_alpha   90.00
_cell.angle_beta   90.00
_cell.angle_gamma   90.00
#
_symmetry.space_group_name_H-M   'P 1'
#
loop_
_entity.id
_entity.type
_entity.pdbx_description
1 polymer ?
#
loop_
_entity_poly.entity_id
_entity_poly.type
_entity_poly.pdbx_seq_one_letter_code
_entity_poly.pdbx_strand_id
1 'polypeptide(L)'
;MKKIGYLAASASTLLLPALASAQLGDTNNGDAGALQDLMQNILTFVNGTVIPFIIGIGFLVFVWGMFKYFIAGGANDDAKEQGKSLMIYATLGFVLIIVFWGIVNLLADTTGLADNYNNNYTPTVVVPS
;
A
#
# COMPACT_ATOMS: atom_id res chain seq x y z
N MET A 1 35.91 -35.91 9.41
CA MET A 1 35.95 -34.60 8.72
C MET A 1 34.58 -33.97 8.41
N LYS A 2 33.43 -34.64 8.64
CA LYS A 2 32.08 -34.08 8.35
C LYS A 2 31.56 -33.03 9.36
N LYS A 3 32.19 -32.90 10.54
CA LYS A 3 31.71 -32.05 11.65
C LYS A 3 32.01 -30.55 11.48
N ILE A 4 32.97 -30.22 10.62
CA ILE A 4 33.41 -28.85 10.35
C ILE A 4 32.43 -28.14 9.39
N GLY A 5 31.73 -28.89 8.53
CA GLY A 5 30.70 -28.34 7.63
C GLY A 5 29.49 -27.77 8.38
N TYR A 6 29.09 -28.39 9.49
CA TYR A 6 27.98 -27.89 10.31
C TYR A 6 28.33 -26.60 11.06
N LEU A 7 29.59 -26.43 11.46
CA LEU A 7 30.07 -25.20 12.12
C LEU A 7 30.11 -24.00 11.15
N ALA A 8 30.47 -24.23 9.88
CA ALA A 8 30.43 -23.19 8.86
C ALA A 8 28.98 -22.79 8.51
N ALA A 9 28.06 -23.76 8.43
CA ALA A 9 26.64 -23.48 8.18
C ALA A 9 25.98 -22.69 9.34
N SER A 10 26.29 -23.03 10.59
CA SER A 10 25.76 -22.28 11.75
C SER A 10 26.32 -20.86 11.84
N ALA A 11 27.58 -20.66 11.46
CA ALA A 11 28.20 -19.34 11.41
C ALA A 11 27.52 -18.45 10.36
N SER A 12 27.18 -18.99 9.19
CA SER A 12 26.42 -18.27 8.17
C SER A 12 25.06 -17.83 8.72
N THR A 13 24.28 -18.74 9.32
CA THR A 13 22.93 -18.43 9.87
C THR A 13 22.92 -17.36 10.96
N LEU A 14 23.98 -17.27 11.75
CA LEU A 14 24.15 -16.24 12.78
C LEU A 14 24.54 -14.87 12.20
N LEU A 15 25.10 -14.84 10.99
CA LEU A 15 25.51 -13.62 10.29
C LEU A 15 24.44 -13.08 9.32
N LEU A 16 23.43 -13.88 8.93
CA LEU A 16 22.30 -13.39 8.11
C LEU A 16 21.59 -12.17 8.73
N PRO A 17 21.28 -12.13 10.03
CA PRO A 17 20.62 -10.98 10.63
C PRO A 17 21.49 -9.72 10.53
N ALA A 18 22.81 -9.84 10.73
CA ALA A 18 23.74 -8.71 10.61
C ALA A 18 23.85 -8.20 9.16
N LEU A 19 23.81 -9.10 8.17
CA LEU A 19 23.81 -8.75 6.75
C LEU A 19 22.47 -8.15 6.30
N ALA A 20 21.33 -8.65 6.82
CA ALA A 20 20.01 -8.08 6.60
C ALA A 20 19.88 -6.68 7.22
N SER A 21 20.55 -6.46 8.37
CA SER A 21 20.64 -5.15 9.03
C SER A 21 21.52 -4.16 8.28
N ALA A 22 22.48 -4.63 7.47
CA ALA A 22 23.36 -3.78 6.66
C ALA A 22 22.73 -3.34 5.33
N GLN A 23 21.66 -4.01 4.88
CA GLN A 23 20.87 -3.59 3.71
C GLN A 23 19.82 -2.50 4.03
N LEU A 24 19.70 -2.07 5.29
CA LEU A 24 18.98 -0.84 5.63
C LEU A 24 19.83 0.36 5.22
N GLY A 25 19.68 0.78 3.96
CA GLY A 25 20.27 1.99 3.41
C GLY A 25 19.70 3.24 4.08
N ASP A 26 20.58 4.22 4.32
CA ASP A 26 20.24 5.54 4.87
C ASP A 26 19.21 6.25 3.96
N THR A 27 17.96 6.30 4.42
CA THR A 27 16.83 6.91 3.70
C THR A 27 16.94 8.43 3.55
N ASN A 28 17.99 9.07 4.09
CA ASN A 28 18.13 10.52 4.06
C ASN A 28 18.92 11.06 2.84
N ASN A 29 19.59 10.20 2.07
CA ASN A 29 20.41 10.61 0.92
C ASN A 29 20.28 9.67 -0.29
N GLY A 30 19.06 9.42 -0.77
CA GLY A 30 18.79 8.99 -2.16
C GLY A 30 19.40 7.67 -2.68
N ASP A 31 20.15 6.91 -1.89
CA ASP A 31 20.72 5.61 -2.28
C ASP A 31 20.07 4.48 -1.45
N ALA A 32 18.74 4.51 -1.45
CA ALA A 32 17.89 3.42 -1.00
C ALA A 32 18.03 2.28 -2.02
N GLY A 33 19.03 1.42 -1.85
CA GLY A 33 19.47 0.46 -2.88
C GLY A 33 18.36 -0.17 -3.71
N ALA A 34 18.61 -0.43 -5.00
CA ALA A 34 17.64 -0.69 -6.09
C ALA A 34 16.30 -1.40 -5.80
N LEU A 35 16.23 -2.31 -4.83
CA LEU A 35 14.98 -2.93 -4.37
C LEU A 35 14.06 -1.89 -3.69
N GLN A 36 14.60 -1.07 -2.81
CA GLN A 36 13.83 -0.08 -2.06
C GLN A 36 13.26 0.99 -2.99
N ASP A 37 14.05 1.48 -3.95
CA ASP A 37 13.55 2.36 -5.01
C ASP A 37 12.42 1.73 -5.83
N LEU A 38 12.55 0.45 -6.20
CA LEU A 38 11.49 -0.27 -6.91
C LEU A 38 10.22 -0.38 -6.05
N MET A 39 10.35 -0.65 -4.75
CA MET A 39 9.23 -0.71 -3.81
C MET A 39 8.53 0.65 -3.68
N GLN A 40 9.29 1.73 -3.51
CA GLN A 40 8.77 3.09 -3.39
C GLN A 40 8.08 3.55 -4.67
N ASN A 41 8.64 3.22 -5.83
CA ASN A 41 8.02 3.51 -7.13
C ASN A 41 6.69 2.76 -7.32
N ILE A 42 6.63 1.48 -6.93
CA ILE A 42 5.38 0.71 -6.97
C ILE A 42 4.34 1.31 -6.03
N LEU A 43 4.71 1.63 -4.79
CA LEU A 43 3.80 2.22 -3.82
C LEU A 43 3.25 3.57 -4.30
N THR A 44 4.11 4.42 -4.86
CA THR A 44 3.74 5.72 -5.42
C THR A 44 2.79 5.57 -6.62
N PHE A 45 3.07 4.63 -7.53
CA PHE A 45 2.21 4.36 -8.67
C PHE A 45 0.85 3.79 -8.25
N VAL A 46 0.84 2.83 -7.32
CA VAL A 46 -0.40 2.22 -6.83
C VAL A 46 -1.28 3.25 -6.14
N ASN A 47 -0.70 4.06 -5.26
CA ASN A 47 -1.44 5.08 -4.51
C ASN A 47 -1.91 6.24 -5.42
N GLY A 48 -1.03 6.75 -6.28
CA GLY A 48 -1.33 7.90 -7.13
C GLY A 48 -2.21 7.58 -8.35
N THR A 49 -2.20 6.34 -8.85
CA THR A 49 -2.88 5.99 -10.11
C THR A 49 -3.86 4.83 -9.94
N VAL A 50 -3.42 3.70 -9.38
CA VAL A 50 -4.23 2.46 -9.40
C VAL A 50 -5.46 2.57 -8.50
N ILE A 51 -5.29 3.03 -7.26
CA ILE A 51 -6.41 3.20 -6.32
C ILE A 51 -7.48 4.16 -6.87
N PRO A 52 -7.16 5.41 -7.27
CA PRO A 52 -8.17 6.32 -7.80
C PRO A 52 -8.82 5.80 -9.08
N PHE A 53 -8.08 5.07 -9.92
CA PHE A 53 -8.62 4.45 -11.13
C PHE A 53 -9.66 3.37 -10.82
N ILE A 54 -9.37 2.47 -9.86
CA ILE A 54 -10.33 1.42 -9.44
C ILE A 54 -11.58 2.05 -8.82
N ILE A 55 -11.43 3.09 -7.99
CA ILE A 55 -12.56 3.82 -7.43
C ILE A 55 -13.41 4.45 -8.54
N GLY A 56 -12.77 5.03 -9.56
CA GLY A 56 -13.45 5.57 -10.74
C GLY A 56 -14.28 4.52 -11.50
N ILE A 57 -13.71 3.34 -11.75
CA ILE A 57 -14.44 2.23 -12.39
C ILE A 57 -15.58 1.75 -11.49
N GLY A 58 -15.32 1.56 -10.19
CA GLY A 58 -16.34 1.15 -9.23
C GLY A 58 -17.51 2.12 -9.20
N PHE A 59 -17.22 3.43 -9.29
CA PHE A 59 -18.26 4.46 -9.36
C PHE A 59 -19.07 4.37 -10.65
N LEU A 60 -18.42 4.12 -11.78
CA LEU A 60 -19.10 3.93 -13.06
C LEU A 60 -20.02 2.70 -13.04
N VAL A 61 -19.57 1.59 -12.46
CA VAL A 61 -20.37 0.36 -12.30
C VAL A 61 -21.53 0.58 -11.32
N PHE A 62 -21.30 1.32 -10.23
CA PHE A 62 -22.35 1.69 -9.28
C PHE A 62 -23.45 2.51 -9.95
N VAL A 63 -23.06 3.54 -10.71
CA VAL A 63 -23.99 4.39 -11.47
C VAL A 63 -24.72 3.53 -12.51
N TRP A 64 -24.05 2.65 -13.24
CA TRP A 64 -24.70 1.72 -14.17
C TRP A 64 -25.72 0.79 -13.50
N GLY A 65 -25.40 0.28 -12.31
CA GLY A 65 -26.33 -0.48 -11.47
C GLY A 65 -27.57 0.34 -11.09
N MET A 66 -27.39 1.61 -10.74
CA MET A 66 -28.48 2.55 -10.45
C MET A 66 -29.36 2.79 -11.68
N PHE A 67 -28.77 3.02 -12.85
CA PHE A 67 -29.49 3.14 -14.13
C PHE A 67 -30.34 1.88 -14.42
N LYS A 68 -29.75 0.67 -14.28
CA LYS A 68 -30.50 -0.58 -14.45
C LYS A 68 -31.62 -0.75 -13.43
N TYR A 69 -31.38 -0.40 -12.17
CA TYR A 69 -32.35 -0.58 -11.10
C TYR A 69 -33.56 0.36 -11.25
N PHE A 70 -33.32 1.65 -11.50
CA PHE A 70 -34.37 2.66 -11.52
C PHE A 70 -35.04 2.87 -12.87
N ILE A 71 -34.30 2.79 -13.97
CA ILE A 71 -34.83 3.09 -15.31
C ILE A 71 -35.28 1.81 -16.03
N ALA A 72 -34.44 0.77 -16.05
CA ALA A 72 -34.80 -0.50 -16.69
C ALA A 72 -35.68 -1.40 -15.78
N GLY A 73 -35.51 -1.29 -14.46
CA GLY A 73 -36.27 -2.06 -13.46
C GLY A 73 -37.73 -1.64 -13.29
N GLY A 74 -38.17 -0.56 -13.94
CA GLY A 74 -39.59 -0.17 -13.96
C GLY A 74 -40.45 -1.01 -14.91
N ALA A 75 -39.82 -1.70 -15.88
CA ALA A 75 -40.50 -2.50 -16.90
C ALA A 75 -40.18 -4.01 -16.82
N ASN A 76 -39.17 -4.42 -16.04
CA ASN A 76 -38.74 -5.81 -15.91
C ASN A 76 -38.06 -6.07 -14.55
N ASP A 77 -38.58 -7.03 -13.78
CA ASP A 77 -38.06 -7.39 -12.46
C ASP A 77 -36.63 -7.98 -12.52
N ASP A 78 -36.25 -8.65 -13.62
CA ASP A 78 -34.89 -9.19 -13.79
C ASP A 78 -33.84 -8.07 -13.88
N ALA A 79 -34.18 -6.97 -14.56
CA ALA A 79 -33.28 -5.83 -14.69
C ALA A 79 -33.07 -5.13 -13.34
N LYS A 80 -34.11 -5.12 -12.50
CA LYS A 80 -34.09 -4.60 -11.15
C LYS A 80 -33.20 -5.45 -10.24
N GLU A 81 -33.34 -6.76 -10.27
CA GLU A 81 -32.49 -7.64 -9.47
C GLU A 81 -31.01 -7.54 -9.86
N GLN A 82 -30.71 -7.52 -11.16
CA GLN A 82 -29.35 -7.33 -11.66
C GLN A 82 -28.77 -5.97 -11.29
N GLY A 83 -29.55 -4.88 -11.38
CA GLY A 83 -29.13 -3.54 -10.97
C GLY A 83 -28.80 -3.46 -9.48
N LYS A 84 -29.65 -4.07 -8.63
CA LYS A 84 -29.42 -4.19 -7.19
C LYS A 84 -28.12 -4.93 -6.89
N SER A 85 -27.92 -6.07 -7.54
CA SER A 85 -26.73 -6.89 -7.38
C SER A 85 -25.45 -6.12 -7.73
N LEU A 86 -25.45 -5.41 -8.87
CA LEU A 86 -24.34 -4.55 -9.30
C LEU A 86 -24.01 -3.45 -8.29
N MET A 87 -25.01 -2.78 -7.73
CA MET A 87 -24.80 -1.75 -6.71
C MET A 87 -24.18 -2.35 -5.43
N ILE A 88 -24.63 -3.53 -5.00
CA ILE A 88 -24.10 -4.22 -3.82
C ILE A 88 -22.63 -4.62 -4.06
N TYR A 89 -22.30 -5.20 -5.21
CA TYR A 89 -20.92 -5.56 -5.52
C TYR A 89 -20.00 -4.35 -5.63
N ALA A 90 -20.46 -3.25 -6.22
CA ALA A 90 -19.68 -2.00 -6.27
C ALA A 90 -19.44 -1.42 -4.86
N THR A 91 -20.47 -1.43 -4.01
CA THR A 91 -20.35 -0.96 -2.62
C THR A 91 -19.40 -1.83 -1.80
N LEU A 92 -19.49 -3.15 -1.94
CA LEU A 92 -18.54 -4.08 -1.32
C LEU A 92 -17.11 -3.84 -1.81
N GLY A 93 -16.93 -3.57 -3.10
CA GLY A 93 -15.64 -3.17 -3.67
C GLY A 93 -15.06 -1.93 -3.00
N PHE A 94 -15.87 -0.88 -2.79
CA PHE A 94 -15.43 0.33 -2.09
C PHE A 94 -15.03 0.05 -0.63
N VAL A 95 -15.83 -0.73 0.09
CA VAL A 95 -15.53 -1.08 1.49
C VAL A 95 -14.20 -1.84 1.58
N LEU A 96 -13.96 -2.79 0.68
CA LEU A 96 -12.69 -3.53 0.65
C LEU A 96 -11.49 -2.60 0.44
N ILE A 97 -11.57 -1.66 -0.50
CA ILE A 97 -10.49 -0.69 -0.76
C ILE A 97 -10.19 0.13 0.50
N ILE A 98 -11.22 0.63 1.19
CA ILE A 98 -11.07 1.42 2.41
C ILE A 98 -10.43 0.59 3.52
N VAL A 99 -10.87 -0.65 3.71
CA VAL A 99 -10.33 -1.55 4.75
C VAL A 99 -8.87 -1.91 4.45
N PHE A 100 -8.54 -2.26 3.21
CA PHE A 100 -7.16 -2.57 2.82
C PHE A 100 -6.24 -1.37 3.04
N TRP A 101 -6.65 -0.18 2.61
CA TRP A 101 -5.85 1.04 2.79
C TRP A 101 -5.72 1.44 4.26
N GLY A 102 -6.80 1.30 5.05
CA GLY A 102 -6.76 1.55 6.48
C GLY A 102 -5.79 0.63 7.23
N ILE A 103 -5.73 -0.65 6.87
CA ILE A 103 -4.77 -1.60 7.44
C ILE A 103 -3.34 -1.24 7.02
N VAL A 104 -3.11 -0.91 5.74
CA VAL A 104 -1.79 -0.50 5.25
C VAL A 104 -1.30 0.75 6.00
N ASN A 105 -2.17 1.75 6.18
CA ASN A 105 -1.82 2.96 6.93
C ASN A 105 -1.50 2.65 8.39
N LEU A 106 -2.32 1.81 9.04
CA LEU A 106 -2.09 1.38 10.43
C LEU A 106 -0.74 0.65 10.58
N LEU A 107 -0.38 -0.22 9.63
CA LEU A 107 0.91 -0.90 9.63
C LEU A 107 2.08 0.06 9.38
N ALA A 108 1.90 1.05 8.50
CA ALA A 108 2.91 2.08 8.25
C ALA A 108 3.16 2.95 9.50
N ASP A 109 2.10 3.33 10.21
CA ASP A 109 2.18 4.14 11.44
C ASP A 109 2.85 3.34 12.57
N THR A 110 2.49 2.06 12.74
CA THR A 110 3.01 1.22 13.84
C THR A 110 4.45 0.74 13.64
N THR A 111 4.97 0.79 12.42
CA THR A 111 6.36 0.37 12.10
C THR A 111 7.37 1.52 12.16
N GLY A 112 6.93 2.75 12.50
CA GLY A 112 7.81 3.93 12.55
C GLY A 112 8.20 4.47 11.17
N LEU A 113 7.57 3.98 10.09
CA LEU A 113 7.78 4.48 8.73
C LEU A 113 7.17 5.89 8.53
N ALA A 114 6.21 6.28 9.38
CA ALA A 114 5.53 7.57 9.34
C ALA A 114 6.37 8.75 9.87
N ASP A 115 7.33 8.51 10.78
CA ASP A 115 8.06 9.58 11.48
C ASP A 115 9.16 10.26 10.65
N ASN A 116 9.57 9.70 9.51
CA ASN A 116 10.68 10.26 8.70
C ASN A 116 10.27 11.36 7.71
N TYR A 117 8.99 11.75 7.66
CA TYR A 117 8.51 12.80 6.75
C TYR A 117 8.44 14.20 7.39
N ASN A 118 8.84 14.39 8.66
CA ASN A 118 8.70 15.67 9.36
C ASN A 118 9.98 16.25 10.01
N ASN A 119 11.18 16.01 9.45
CA ASN A 119 12.36 16.77 9.88
C ASN A 119 12.31 18.19 9.32
N ASN A 120 11.48 19.00 9.98
CA ASN A 120 11.33 20.42 9.80
C ASN A 120 12.69 21.11 9.80
N TYR A 121 12.94 21.81 8.69
CA TYR A 121 13.80 22.98 8.54
C TYR A 121 13.63 23.96 9.71
N THR A 122 14.21 23.66 10.87
CA THR A 122 14.46 24.68 11.88
C THR A 122 15.83 25.28 11.56
N PRO A 123 15.90 26.46 10.89
CA PRO A 123 17.16 27.15 10.77
C PRO A 123 17.65 27.47 12.18
N THR A 124 18.74 26.84 12.59
CA THR A 124 19.44 27.18 13.82
C THR A 124 20.08 28.55 13.62
N VAL A 125 19.54 29.57 14.27
CA VAL A 125 20.19 30.89 14.33
C VAL A 125 21.43 30.74 15.20
N VAL A 126 22.60 30.76 14.57
CA VAL A 126 23.89 30.92 15.27
C VAL A 126 23.89 32.32 15.88
N VAL A 127 23.73 32.41 17.20
CA VAL A 127 23.97 33.64 17.95
C VAL A 127 25.48 33.80 18.15
N PRO A 128 26.12 34.84 17.56
CA PRO A 128 27.51 35.14 17.87
C PRO A 128 27.63 35.64 19.31
N SER A 129 28.63 35.13 20.03
CA SER A 129 29.01 35.50 21.40
C SER A 129 29.52 36.94 21.50
#